data_AF-A0AAX2RIM0-F1
#
_entry.id   AF-A0AAX2RIM0-F1
#
_cell.length_a   1.000
_cell.length_b   1.000
_cell.length_c   1.000
_cell.angle_alpha   90.00
_cell.angle_beta   90.00
_cell.angle_gamma   90.00
#
_symmetry.space_group_name_H-M   'P 1'
#
loop_
_entity.id
_entity.type
_entity.pdbx_description
1 polymer ?
#
loop_
_entity_poly.entity_id
_entity_poly.type
_entity_poly.pdbx_seq_one_letter_code
_entity_poly.pdbx_strand_id
1 'polypeptide(L)'
;MLRHPFVPSLSLACALAAGCAGTPALPPGAQAPDAPHPGTIALHHAWNGSTQTLRAQDVPASVAFRCADARGEPSERARAAWCVPVVEIESVSVDAAGRPVAPADAVRIESTAYGPDHRFLDHTQLMHTGRPPA
;
A
#
# COMPACT_ATOMS: atom_id res chain seq x y z
N MET A 1 -12.06 26.73 66.51
CA MET A 1 -12.08 25.43 65.81
C MET A 1 -13.54 25.01 65.64
N LEU A 2 -14.15 25.26 64.48
CA LEU A 2 -15.48 24.74 64.13
C LEU A 2 -15.35 23.95 62.82
N ARG A 3 -15.64 22.65 62.88
CA ARG A 3 -15.60 21.71 61.76
C ARG A 3 -16.90 21.83 60.95
N HIS A 4 -16.75 21.89 59.63
CA HIS A 4 -17.83 21.98 58.64
C HIS A 4 -18.57 20.64 58.49
N PRO A 5 -19.87 20.63 58.15
CA PRO A 5 -20.63 19.41 57.93
C PRO A 5 -20.44 18.85 56.50
N PHE A 6 -20.57 17.53 56.42
CA PHE A 6 -20.63 16.69 55.22
C PHE A 6 -21.75 17.12 54.25
N VAL A 7 -21.45 17.13 52.95
CA VAL A 7 -22.43 17.10 51.85
C VAL A 7 -21.97 16.06 50.85
N PRO A 8 -22.74 14.99 50.55
CA PRO A 8 -22.48 14.14 49.40
C PRO A 8 -23.30 14.64 48.21
N SER A 9 -22.67 15.34 47.28
CA SER A 9 -23.26 15.62 45.98
C SER A 9 -23.06 14.39 45.08
N LEU A 10 -24.11 13.58 44.96
CA LEU A 10 -24.21 12.48 43.98
C LEU A 10 -24.25 13.08 42.57
N SER A 11 -23.10 13.21 41.92
CA SER A 11 -23.02 13.46 40.49
C SER A 11 -23.26 12.13 39.75
N LEU A 12 -24.51 11.90 39.36
CA LEU A 12 -24.88 10.84 38.43
C LEU A 12 -24.41 11.26 37.02
N ALA A 13 -23.15 10.96 36.69
CA ALA A 13 -22.65 11.14 35.34
C ALA A 13 -23.23 10.03 34.45
N CYS A 14 -24.09 10.43 33.51
CA CYS A 14 -24.57 9.60 32.42
C CYS A 14 -23.37 9.18 31.56
N ALA A 15 -22.84 7.98 31.79
CA ALA A 15 -21.88 7.36 30.88
C ALA A 15 -22.64 6.90 29.64
N LEU A 16 -22.66 7.76 28.61
CA LEU A 16 -23.00 7.34 27.25
C LEU A 16 -21.94 6.31 26.83
N ALA A 17 -22.25 5.03 27.03
CA ALA A 17 -21.64 3.97 26.27
C ALA A 17 -22.09 4.13 24.81
N ALA A 18 -21.46 5.05 24.10
CA ALA A 18 -21.43 5.01 22.65
C ALA A 18 -20.78 3.67 22.33
N GLY A 19 -21.62 2.70 21.93
CA GLY A 19 -21.16 1.40 21.52
C GLY A 19 -20.00 1.58 20.56
N CYS A 20 -18.86 0.98 20.88
CA CYS A 20 -17.77 0.84 19.94
C CYS A 20 -18.33 0.02 18.77
N ALA A 21 -18.93 0.69 17.78
CA ALA A 21 -19.04 0.17 16.44
C ALA A 21 -17.60 -0.17 16.07
N GLY A 22 -17.27 -1.47 16.08
CA GLY A 22 -15.92 -1.94 15.86
C GLY A 22 -15.38 -1.26 14.63
N THR A 23 -14.21 -0.63 14.73
CA THR A 23 -13.49 -0.14 13.56
C THR A 23 -13.47 -1.27 12.54
N PRO A 24 -13.90 -1.04 11.29
CA PRO A 24 -13.84 -2.06 10.26
C PRO A 24 -12.44 -2.68 10.28
N ALA A 25 -12.36 -4.00 10.37
CA ALA A 25 -11.08 -4.68 10.39
C ALA A 25 -10.36 -4.35 9.08
N LEU A 26 -9.23 -3.64 9.19
CA LEU A 26 -8.41 -3.33 8.04
C LEU A 26 -7.86 -4.62 7.43
N PRO A 27 -7.68 -4.67 6.09
CA PRO A 27 -7.05 -5.83 5.49
C PRO A 27 -5.62 -5.99 6.03
N PRO A 28 -5.13 -7.23 6.20
CA PRO A 28 -3.77 -7.46 6.67
C PRO A 28 -2.72 -6.71 5.83
N GLY A 29 -1.75 -6.10 6.50
CA GLY A 29 -0.74 -5.24 5.90
C GLY A 29 -1.20 -3.80 5.63
N ALA A 30 -2.48 -3.47 5.86
CA ALA A 30 -2.96 -2.11 5.69
C ALA A 30 -2.60 -1.21 6.89
N GLN A 31 -2.37 0.05 6.57
CA GLN A 31 -2.02 1.12 7.49
C GLN A 31 -2.83 2.37 7.18
N ALA A 32 -2.81 3.33 8.12
CA ALA A 32 -3.38 4.64 7.90
C ALA A 32 -2.74 5.30 6.65
N PRO A 33 -3.49 6.07 5.85
CA PRO A 33 -2.97 6.65 4.61
C PRO A 33 -1.76 7.56 4.82
N ASP A 34 -1.62 8.21 5.96
CA ASP A 34 -0.50 9.08 6.32
C ASP A 34 0.70 8.32 6.91
N ALA A 35 0.53 7.03 7.24
CA ALA A 35 1.63 6.21 7.75
C ALA A 35 2.76 6.07 6.71
N PRO A 36 4.03 6.14 7.13
CA PRO A 36 5.17 6.07 6.22
C PRO A 36 5.29 4.67 5.58
N HIS A 37 6.01 4.59 4.46
CA HIS A 37 6.41 3.30 3.90
C HIS A 37 7.46 2.63 4.82
N PRO A 38 7.52 1.29 4.92
CA PRO A 38 8.57 0.56 5.64
C PRO A 38 10.03 0.76 5.15
N GLY A 39 10.27 1.66 4.19
CA GLY A 39 11.60 2.00 3.68
C GLY A 39 11.80 1.69 2.20
N THR A 40 11.84 0.40 1.84
CA THR A 40 12.28 -0.02 0.50
C THR A 40 11.32 -0.99 -0.19
N ILE A 41 11.42 -1.04 -1.52
CA ILE A 41 10.71 -1.97 -2.40
C ILE A 41 11.76 -2.84 -3.09
N ALA A 42 11.63 -4.16 -3.01
CA ALA A 42 12.43 -5.10 -3.78
C ALA A 42 11.82 -5.25 -5.19
N LEU A 43 12.58 -4.92 -6.23
CA LEU A 43 12.19 -5.12 -7.62
C LEU A 43 12.97 -6.30 -8.20
N HIS A 44 12.28 -7.41 -8.43
CA HIS A 44 12.83 -8.63 -9.02
C HIS A 44 12.68 -8.58 -10.54
N HIS A 45 13.79 -8.68 -11.26
CA HIS A 45 13.81 -8.68 -12.71
C HIS A 45 13.93 -10.10 -13.24
N ALA A 46 12.87 -10.64 -13.84
CA ALA A 46 12.87 -11.99 -14.37
C ALA A 46 13.85 -12.17 -15.56
N TRP A 47 14.13 -11.11 -16.33
CA TRP A 47 14.97 -11.19 -17.53
C TRP A 47 16.45 -11.50 -17.24
N ASN A 48 16.95 -11.12 -16.06
CA ASN A 48 18.35 -11.38 -15.66
C ASN A 48 18.49 -11.98 -14.25
N GLY A 49 17.40 -12.23 -13.54
CA GLY A 49 17.40 -12.74 -12.17
C GLY A 49 17.91 -11.74 -11.11
N SER A 50 18.13 -10.48 -11.47
CA SER A 50 18.63 -9.46 -10.54
C SER A 50 17.51 -8.93 -9.62
N THR A 51 17.90 -8.46 -8.45
CA THR A 51 17.01 -7.72 -7.54
C THR A 51 17.56 -6.31 -7.35
N GLN A 52 16.73 -5.32 -7.60
CA GLN A 52 17.03 -3.92 -7.32
C GLN A 52 16.27 -3.47 -6.06
N THR A 53 16.95 -2.76 -5.16
CA THR A 53 16.29 -2.12 -4.02
C THR A 53 15.94 -0.68 -4.37
N LEU A 54 14.65 -0.37 -4.40
CA LEU A 54 14.14 0.99 -4.58
C LEU A 54 13.86 1.60 -3.21
N ARG A 55 14.19 2.88 -3.01
CA ARG A 55 13.67 3.63 -1.86
C ARG A 55 12.25 4.07 -2.16
N ALA A 56 11.31 3.76 -1.27
CA ALA A 56 9.90 4.06 -1.51
C ALA A 56 9.59 5.57 -1.62
N GLN A 57 10.44 6.42 -1.02
CA GLN A 57 10.33 7.88 -1.12
C GLN A 57 10.76 8.44 -2.47
N ASP A 58 11.51 7.66 -3.27
CA ASP A 58 12.02 8.10 -4.58
C ASP A 58 11.08 7.70 -5.72
N VAL A 59 9.99 7.00 -5.42
CA VAL A 59 8.99 6.58 -6.41
C VAL A 59 7.64 7.24 -6.12
N PRO A 60 6.76 7.38 -7.14
CA PRO A 60 5.43 7.92 -6.93
C PRO A 60 4.64 7.12 -5.89
N ALA A 61 3.76 7.79 -5.14
CA ALA A 61 2.91 7.13 -4.15
C ALA A 61 2.02 6.02 -4.75
N SER A 62 1.63 6.15 -6.02
CA SER A 62 0.89 5.12 -6.76
C SER A 62 1.70 3.85 -7.01
N VAL A 63 3.04 3.92 -6.96
CA VAL A 63 3.93 2.75 -7.02
C VAL A 63 4.13 2.19 -5.63
N ALA A 64 4.44 3.05 -4.65
CA ALA A 64 4.77 2.63 -3.28
C ALA A 64 3.57 2.14 -2.45
N PHE A 65 2.33 2.43 -2.86
CA PHE A 65 1.13 2.07 -2.11
C PHE A 65 0.01 1.61 -3.02
N ARG A 66 -0.83 0.72 -2.47
CA ARG A 66 -2.19 0.47 -2.96
C ARG A 66 -3.16 0.97 -1.91
N CYS A 67 -3.97 1.95 -2.28
CA CYS A 67 -4.85 2.66 -1.38
C CYS A 67 -6.30 2.48 -1.79
N ALA A 68 -7.19 2.43 -0.81
CA ALA A 68 -8.61 2.26 -1.06
C ALA A 68 -9.47 3.18 -0.18
N ASP A 69 -10.65 3.53 -0.67
CA ASP A 69 -11.67 4.27 0.07
C ASP A 69 -12.33 3.38 1.16
N ALA A 70 -13.28 3.95 1.91
CA ALA A 70 -13.98 3.23 2.99
C ALA A 70 -14.84 2.05 2.48
N ARG A 71 -15.08 1.94 1.17
CA ARG A 71 -15.80 0.84 0.52
C ARG A 71 -14.85 -0.22 -0.04
N GLY A 72 -13.54 0.01 0.04
CA GLY A 72 -12.53 -0.87 -0.52
C GLY A 72 -12.22 -0.61 -2.01
N GLU A 73 -12.72 0.50 -2.57
CA GLU A 73 -12.46 0.86 -3.96
C GLU A 73 -11.12 1.60 -4.10
N PRO A 74 -10.36 1.40 -5.20
CA PRO A 74 -9.10 2.11 -5.43
C PRO A 74 -9.26 3.63 -5.30
N SER A 75 -8.34 4.26 -4.55
CA SER A 75 -8.39 5.70 -4.28
C SER A 75 -7.00 6.31 -4.26
N GLU A 76 -6.93 7.62 -4.55
CA GLU A 76 -5.74 8.39 -4.27
C GLU A 76 -5.44 8.38 -2.78
N ARG A 77 -4.16 8.25 -2.43
CA ARG A 77 -3.69 8.21 -1.04
C ARG A 77 -4.25 9.33 -0.16
N ALA A 78 -4.37 10.55 -0.69
CA ALA A 78 -4.88 11.71 0.04
C ALA A 78 -6.36 11.60 0.45
N ARG A 79 -7.14 10.71 -0.20
CA ARG A 79 -8.57 10.50 0.05
C ARG A 79 -8.89 9.05 0.46
N ALA A 80 -7.86 8.26 0.72
CA ALA A 80 -8.01 6.86 1.08
C ALA A 80 -8.46 6.70 2.54
N ALA A 81 -9.14 5.61 2.85
CA ALA A 81 -9.38 5.19 4.22
C ALA A 81 -8.20 4.38 4.77
N TRP A 82 -7.52 3.63 3.91
CA TRP A 82 -6.35 2.82 4.25
C TRP A 82 -5.46 2.61 3.02
N CYS A 83 -4.21 2.25 3.26
CA CYS A 83 -3.24 1.88 2.22
C CYS A 83 -2.45 0.65 2.65
N VAL A 84 -2.05 -0.18 1.69
CA VAL A 84 -1.07 -1.26 1.87
C VAL A 84 0.23 -0.82 1.18
N PRO A 85 1.39 -0.84 1.87
CA PRO A 85 2.67 -0.56 1.25
C PRO A 85 3.05 -1.68 0.27
N VAL A 86 3.59 -1.32 -0.88
CA VAL A 86 4.18 -2.26 -1.84
C VAL A 86 5.62 -2.50 -1.44
N VAL A 87 5.95 -3.69 -0.96
CA VAL A 87 7.31 -4.01 -0.48
C VAL A 87 8.10 -4.83 -1.50
N GLU A 88 7.43 -5.42 -2.48
CA GLU A 88 8.03 -6.25 -3.51
C GLU A 88 7.29 -6.11 -4.84
N ILE A 89 8.03 -6.14 -5.94
CA ILE A 89 7.52 -6.14 -7.31
C ILE A 89 8.29 -7.18 -8.11
N GLU A 90 7.57 -8.13 -8.72
CA GLU A 90 8.13 -9.00 -9.74
C GLU A 90 7.87 -8.40 -11.12
N SER A 91 8.91 -8.28 -11.94
CA SER A 91 8.81 -7.68 -13.27
C SER A 91 9.31 -8.65 -14.35
N VAL A 92 8.45 -8.89 -15.33
CA VAL A 92 8.71 -9.69 -16.52
C VAL A 92 8.66 -8.79 -17.74
N SER A 93 9.79 -8.66 -18.44
CA SER A 93 9.93 -7.81 -19.63
C SER A 93 10.31 -8.67 -20.83
N VAL A 94 9.53 -8.58 -21.92
CA VAL A 94 9.72 -9.41 -23.12
C VAL A 94 9.72 -8.60 -24.42
N ASP A 95 10.46 -9.09 -25.41
CA ASP A 95 10.46 -8.58 -26.78
C ASP A 95 9.24 -9.08 -27.59
N ALA A 96 9.16 -8.69 -28.87
CA ALA A 96 8.07 -9.09 -29.75
C ALA A 96 8.02 -10.60 -30.03
N ALA A 97 9.11 -11.33 -29.80
CA ALA A 97 9.18 -12.78 -29.91
C ALA A 97 8.86 -13.48 -28.58
N GLY A 98 8.55 -12.74 -27.51
CA GLY A 98 8.29 -13.27 -26.18
C GLY A 98 9.56 -13.67 -25.40
N ARG A 99 10.75 -13.26 -25.85
CA ARG A 99 12.00 -13.56 -25.16
C ARG A 99 12.24 -12.56 -24.03
N PRO A 100 12.76 -12.99 -22.87
CA PRO A 100 13.12 -12.07 -21.81
C PRO A 100 14.21 -11.09 -22.27
N VAL A 101 14.00 -9.80 -22.06
CA VAL A 101 14.92 -8.72 -22.42
C VAL A 101 14.91 -7.63 -21.34
N ALA A 102 15.89 -6.73 -21.35
CA ALA A 102 15.87 -5.58 -20.46
C ALA A 102 14.61 -4.70 -20.69
N PRO A 103 14.07 -4.02 -19.66
CA PRO A 103 12.85 -3.22 -19.79
C PRO A 103 12.90 -2.16 -20.91
N ALA A 104 14.07 -1.60 -21.20
CA ALA A 104 14.23 -0.60 -22.27
C ALA A 104 14.02 -1.18 -23.68
N ASP A 105 14.23 -2.48 -23.86
CA ASP A 105 14.11 -3.19 -25.13
C ASP A 105 12.79 -3.97 -25.25
N ALA A 106 11.97 -3.93 -24.19
CA ALA A 106 10.76 -4.72 -24.08
C ALA A 106 9.59 -4.06 -24.81
N VAL A 107 8.79 -4.87 -25.51
CA VAL A 107 7.51 -4.43 -26.09
C VAL A 107 6.34 -4.68 -25.13
N ARG A 108 6.55 -5.52 -24.11
CA ARG A 108 5.60 -5.79 -23.03
C ARG A 108 6.36 -5.93 -21.71
N ILE A 109 5.84 -5.27 -20.68
CA ILE A 109 6.28 -5.44 -19.30
C ILE A 109 5.06 -5.81 -18.46
N GLU A 110 5.15 -6.92 -17.75
CA GLU A 110 4.20 -7.35 -16.75
C GLU A 110 4.82 -7.15 -15.37
N SER A 111 4.04 -6.62 -14.43
CA SER A 111 4.49 -6.37 -13.07
C SER A 111 3.46 -6.87 -12.07
N THR A 112 3.89 -7.70 -11.13
CA THR A 112 3.06 -8.15 -10.00
C THR A 112 3.58 -7.51 -8.72
N ALA A 113 2.72 -6.80 -8.00
CA ALA A 113 3.09 -6.13 -6.76
C ALA A 113 2.61 -6.90 -5.53
N TYR A 114 3.47 -6.93 -4.51
CA TYR A 114 3.20 -7.59 -3.24
C TYR A 114 3.39 -6.63 -2.06
N GLY A 115 2.52 -6.82 -1.07
CA GLY A 115 2.62 -6.19 0.24
C GLY A 115 3.40 -7.05 1.22
N PRO A 116 3.44 -6.66 2.52
CA PRO A 116 4.06 -7.45 3.57
C PRO A 116 3.62 -8.92 3.54
N ASP A 117 4.52 -9.81 3.94
CA ASP A 117 4.31 -11.27 3.92
C ASP A 117 4.03 -11.85 2.53
N HIS A 118 4.58 -11.21 1.48
CA HIS A 118 4.43 -11.62 0.07
C HIS A 118 2.96 -11.73 -0.36
N ARG A 119 2.11 -10.84 0.15
CA ARG A 119 0.68 -10.80 -0.18
C ARG A 119 0.47 -10.12 -1.52
N PHE A 120 -0.15 -10.82 -2.46
CA PHE A 120 -0.56 -10.26 -3.75
C PHE A 120 -1.43 -9.00 -3.56
N LEU A 121 -1.09 -7.94 -4.29
CA LEU A 121 -1.85 -6.69 -4.32
C LEU A 121 -2.48 -6.46 -5.69
N ASP A 122 -1.66 -6.48 -6.75
CA ASP A 122 -2.14 -6.34 -8.11
C ASP A 122 -1.18 -6.92 -9.15
N HIS A 123 -1.67 -6.97 -10.39
CA HIS A 123 -0.91 -7.27 -11.57
C HIS A 123 -1.21 -6.21 -12.64
N THR A 124 -0.16 -5.69 -13.26
CA THR A 124 -0.26 -4.66 -14.29
C THR A 124 0.49 -5.09 -15.54
N GLN A 125 0.00 -4.65 -16.69
CA GLN A 125 0.62 -4.90 -17.99
C GLN A 125 0.80 -3.57 -18.71
N LEU A 126 2.03 -3.31 -19.15
CA LEU A 126 2.40 -2.17 -19.98
C LEU A 126 2.83 -2.68 -21.35
N MET A 127 2.24 -2.12 -22.41
CA MET A 127 2.66 -2.35 -23.78
C MET A 127 3.47 -1.15 -24.27
N HIS A 128 4.70 -1.39 -24.73
CA HIS A 128 5.50 -0.36 -25.38
C HIS A 128 5.13 -0.35 -26.86
N THR A 129 4.44 0.70 -27.33
CA THR A 129 4.00 0.81 -28.72
C THR A 129 5.11 1.30 -29.67
N GLY A 130 6.36 1.36 -29.21
CA GLY A 130 7.52 1.75 -30.01
C GLY A 130 8.23 0.55 -30.63
N ARG A 131 8.46 0.59 -31.95
CA ARG A 131 9.34 -0.35 -32.65
C ARG A 131 10.76 -0.22 -32.05
N PRO A 132 11.43 -1.30 -31.61
CA PRO A 132 12.83 -1.23 -31.23
C PRO A 132 13.64 -0.68 -32.42
N PRO A 133 14.64 0.20 -32.20
CA PRO A 133 15.52 0.62 -33.29
C PRO A 133 16.22 -0.61 -33.89
N ALA A 134 16.29 -0.65 -35.22
CA ALA A 134 16.91 -1.71 -36.00
C ALA A 134 18.43 -1.69 -35.91
#